data_AF-A0A842WFT0-F1
#
_entry.id   AF-A0A842WFT0-F1
#
_cell.length_a   1.000
_cell.length_b   1.000
_cell.length_c   1.000
_cell.angle_alpha   90.00
_cell.angle_beta   90.00
_cell.angle_gamma   90.00
#
_symmetry.space_group_name_H-M   'P 1'
#
loop_
_entity.id
_entity.type
_entity.pdbx_description
1 polymer ?
#
loop_
_entity_poly.entity_id
_entity_poly.type
_entity_poly.pdbx_seq_one_letter_code
_entity_poly.pdbx_strand_id
1 'polypeptide(L)'
;MKVKVFALVVVLAWLAASISQEQTGSCVHPKNSPDNHITCSLGSGAGTGNLLVTAISTSGDSGPYSPPPGFTVVDDYSGSKVSCALAYKVADGGEDEFTWNYEGSEMSVAWVGEYSGMKGANPLDEHSENDSREGTVSSLASGTTGETIVGDELAIAAFGIGSGSKGTGRIWSDSFTEDEYVTGDKSPGLAVGERILTDRGRFLTTLTWSQPERACASIATFKADVPVCGEYGCEPGEDYMSCPVDCCERDCTGRQDSICRMECMGYSGCGLVSIECEGSVFGQCESPLKECSGCRCKVGEVRVNTNIHLTIGGAWSKSGVVWLARG
;
A
#
# COMPACT_ATOMS: atom_id res chain seq x y z
N MET A 1 -32.30 -32.58 -23.41
CA MET A 1 -32.03 -31.57 -22.36
C MET A 1 -30.53 -31.28 -22.37
N LYS A 2 -30.11 -30.06 -22.73
CA LYS A 2 -28.71 -29.64 -22.70
C LYS A 2 -28.46 -28.94 -21.36
N VAL A 3 -27.73 -29.58 -20.45
CA VAL A 3 -27.30 -28.97 -19.18
C VAL A 3 -26.04 -28.16 -19.49
N LYS A 4 -26.15 -26.84 -19.50
CA LYS A 4 -25.00 -25.93 -19.52
C LYS A 4 -24.46 -25.86 -18.09
N VAL A 5 -23.26 -26.39 -17.89
CA VAL A 5 -22.47 -26.17 -16.66
C VAL A 5 -21.99 -24.73 -16.71
N PHE A 6 -22.50 -23.89 -15.82
CA PHE A 6 -21.95 -22.55 -15.59
C PHE A 6 -20.58 -22.70 -14.94
N ALA A 7 -19.55 -22.25 -15.62
CA ALA A 7 -18.23 -22.07 -15.03
C ALA A 7 -18.35 -21.09 -13.87
N LEU A 8 -18.00 -21.56 -12.68
CA LEU A 8 -17.83 -20.76 -11.49
C LEU A 8 -16.74 -19.72 -11.79
N VAL A 9 -17.13 -18.46 -11.96
CA VAL A 9 -16.20 -17.34 -11.98
C VAL A 9 -15.68 -17.20 -10.55
N VAL A 10 -14.55 -17.86 -10.27
CA VAL A 10 -13.77 -17.58 -9.07
C VAL A 10 -13.21 -16.18 -9.28
N VAL A 11 -13.83 -15.21 -8.61
CA VAL A 11 -13.25 -13.88 -8.45
C VAL A 11 -12.01 -14.08 -7.60
N LEU A 12 -10.84 -14.17 -8.24
CA LEU A 12 -9.58 -13.95 -7.56
C LEU A 12 -9.61 -12.50 -7.07
N ALA A 13 -10.01 -12.32 -5.81
CA ALA A 13 -9.69 -11.11 -5.08
C ALA A 13 -8.18 -11.13 -4.91
N TRP A 14 -7.47 -10.41 -5.77
CA TRP A 14 -6.09 -10.04 -5.50
C TRP A 14 -6.07 -9.34 -4.15
N LEU A 15 -5.35 -9.91 -3.18
CA LEU A 15 -4.97 -9.25 -1.95
C LEU A 15 -3.95 -8.18 -2.34
N ALA A 16 -4.42 -7.06 -2.88
CA ALA A 16 -3.59 -5.86 -2.98
C ALA A 16 -3.18 -5.51 -1.54
N ALA A 17 -1.89 -5.25 -1.32
CA ALA A 17 -1.43 -4.72 -0.05
C ALA A 17 -2.27 -3.47 0.26
N SER A 18 -3.11 -3.56 1.30
CA SER A 18 -4.00 -2.48 1.66
C SER A 18 -3.26 -1.56 2.61
N ILE A 19 -2.76 -0.43 2.09
CA ILE A 19 -2.44 0.71 2.94
C ILE A 19 -3.73 1.07 3.68
N SER A 20 -3.67 1.16 5.01
CA SER A 20 -4.81 1.46 5.85
C SER A 20 -4.40 2.51 6.88
N GLN A 21 -5.23 3.55 7.04
CA GLN A 21 -5.09 4.50 8.12
C GLN A 21 -5.68 3.86 9.38
N GLU A 22 -4.87 3.74 10.43
CA GLU A 22 -5.24 3.06 11.67
C GLU A 22 -5.83 4.04 12.68
N GLN A 23 -5.20 5.19 12.85
CA GLN A 23 -5.65 6.25 13.75
C GLN A 23 -5.02 7.60 13.42
N THR A 24 -5.68 8.66 13.90
CA THR A 24 -5.22 10.04 13.81
C THR A 24 -5.34 10.73 15.16
N GLY A 25 -4.52 11.76 15.35
CA GLY A 25 -4.52 12.61 16.52
C GLY A 25 -4.17 14.04 16.15
N SER A 26 -4.83 15.01 16.77
CA SER A 26 -4.55 16.42 16.55
C SER A 26 -4.51 17.19 17.85
N CYS A 27 -3.78 18.30 17.82
CA CYS A 27 -3.60 19.14 19.00
C CYS A 27 -3.47 20.60 18.61
N VAL A 28 -3.95 21.47 19.50
CA VAL A 28 -3.94 22.93 19.34
C VAL A 28 -3.26 23.54 20.54
N HIS A 29 -2.22 24.33 20.31
CA HIS A 29 -1.56 25.10 21.33
C HIS A 29 -2.06 26.55 21.31
N PRO A 30 -2.66 27.05 22.41
CA PRO A 30 -3.31 28.36 22.43
C PRO A 30 -2.31 29.52 22.47
N LYS A 31 -2.79 30.70 22.07
CA LYS A 31 -2.02 31.95 22.11
C LYS A 31 -1.56 32.31 23.53
N ASN A 32 -0.31 32.76 23.62
CA ASN A 32 0.35 33.26 24.84
C ASN A 32 0.71 32.18 25.88
N SER A 33 0.81 30.90 25.51
CA SER A 33 1.61 30.02 26.34
C SER A 33 3.08 30.41 26.18
N PRO A 34 3.88 30.44 27.26
CA PRO A 34 5.33 30.60 27.15
C PRO A 34 6.02 29.34 26.58
N ASP A 35 5.25 28.29 26.29
CA ASP A 35 5.77 27.01 25.84
C ASP A 35 6.17 27.08 24.37
N ASN A 36 7.31 26.47 24.08
CA ASN A 36 7.89 26.36 22.76
C ASN A 36 7.77 24.93 22.22
N HIS A 37 6.68 24.26 22.59
CA HIS A 37 6.39 22.88 22.21
C HIS A 37 4.89 22.64 22.11
N ILE A 38 4.52 21.62 21.35
CA ILE A 38 3.14 21.12 21.26
C ILE A 38 3.17 19.59 21.28
N THR A 39 2.30 18.99 22.09
CA THR A 39 2.15 17.54 22.21
C THR A 39 0.80 17.10 21.65
N CYS A 40 0.85 16.21 20.67
CA CYS A 40 -0.31 15.49 20.13
C CYS A 40 -0.32 14.06 20.68
N SER A 41 -1.49 13.44 20.74
CA SER A 41 -1.62 12.06 21.17
C SER A 41 -2.49 11.25 20.22
N LEU A 42 -2.16 9.97 20.09
CA LEU A 42 -3.02 8.97 19.45
C LEU A 42 -4.01 8.38 20.48
N GLY A 43 -5.09 7.75 20.00
CA GLY A 43 -6.10 7.14 20.87
C GLY A 43 -5.61 5.87 21.59
N SER A 44 -4.59 5.22 21.02
CA SER A 44 -3.86 4.09 21.58
C SER A 44 -2.39 4.13 21.12
N GLY A 45 -1.53 3.36 21.78
CA GLY A 45 -0.15 3.18 21.32
C GLY A 45 -0.09 2.60 19.91
N ALA A 46 0.79 3.16 19.07
CA ALA A 46 0.99 2.76 17.69
C ALA A 46 1.37 1.28 17.57
N GLY A 47 1.00 0.64 16.47
CA GLY A 47 1.42 -0.70 16.10
C GLY A 47 2.88 -0.73 15.66
N THR A 48 3.66 -1.72 16.12
CA THR A 48 5.04 -1.92 15.66
C THR A 48 5.09 -2.07 14.15
N GLY A 49 5.97 -1.32 13.49
CA GLY A 49 6.17 -1.34 12.05
C GLY A 49 5.22 -0.43 11.26
N ASN A 50 4.22 0.17 11.90
CA ASN A 50 3.35 1.15 11.24
C ASN A 50 4.13 2.44 10.95
N LEU A 51 3.77 3.12 9.87
CA LEU A 51 4.26 4.45 9.56
C LEU A 51 3.52 5.47 10.42
N LEU A 52 4.28 6.33 11.09
CA LEU A 52 3.78 7.52 11.76
C LEU A 52 4.21 8.73 10.95
N VAL A 53 3.25 9.57 10.56
CA VAL A 53 3.50 10.86 9.91
C VAL A 53 2.96 11.95 10.81
N THR A 54 3.72 13.01 10.99
CA THR A 54 3.28 14.16 11.79
C THR A 54 3.62 15.47 11.09
N ALA A 55 2.70 16.42 11.20
CA ALA A 55 2.84 17.75 10.64
C ALA A 55 2.56 18.79 11.73
N ILE A 56 3.22 19.94 11.62
CA ILE A 56 3.02 21.09 12.50
C ILE A 56 2.89 22.35 11.65
N SER A 57 2.10 23.31 12.13
CA SER A 57 2.16 24.69 11.66
C SER A 57 2.15 25.64 12.84
N THR A 58 3.00 26.67 12.80
CA THR A 58 3.01 27.78 13.77
C THR A 58 2.63 29.10 13.11
N SER A 59 2.06 30.02 13.90
CA SER A 59 2.05 31.44 13.52
C SER A 59 3.46 31.98 13.60
N GLY A 60 3.86 32.90 12.72
CA GLY A 60 5.16 33.54 12.83
C GLY A 60 6.36 32.62 12.61
N ASP A 61 7.54 33.14 12.93
CA ASP A 61 8.83 32.47 12.80
C ASP A 61 9.02 31.49 13.96
N SER A 62 9.18 30.21 13.62
CA SER A 62 9.38 29.11 14.57
C SER A 62 10.85 28.83 14.86
N GLY A 63 11.78 29.47 14.15
CA GLY A 63 13.11 28.89 13.98
C GLY A 63 13.04 27.44 13.45
N PRO A 64 14.12 26.66 13.62
CA PRO A 64 14.13 25.25 13.26
C PRO A 64 13.19 24.42 14.13
N TYR A 65 12.42 23.52 13.53
CA TYR A 65 11.65 22.55 14.30
C TYR A 65 12.53 21.40 14.79
N SER A 66 12.29 20.94 16.01
CA SER A 66 12.79 19.65 16.51
C SER A 66 11.63 18.67 16.56
N PRO A 67 11.59 17.65 15.68
CA PRO A 67 10.48 16.70 15.62
C PRO A 67 10.46 15.81 16.87
N PRO A 68 9.39 15.03 17.08
CA PRO A 68 9.35 14.05 18.16
C PRO A 68 10.52 13.06 18.07
N PRO A 69 10.98 12.47 19.20
CA PRO A 69 12.14 11.57 19.20
C PRO A 69 11.99 10.41 18.21
N GLY A 70 13.04 10.17 17.41
CA GLY A 70 13.07 9.10 16.42
C GLY A 70 12.43 9.44 15.07
N PHE A 71 11.81 10.62 14.93
CA PHE A 71 11.29 11.09 13.65
C PHE A 71 12.40 11.66 12.76
N THR A 72 12.26 11.40 11.46
CA THR A 72 13.04 12.04 10.39
C THR A 72 12.23 13.21 9.84
N VAL A 73 12.82 14.40 9.84
CA VAL A 73 12.23 15.58 9.18
C VAL A 73 12.24 15.36 7.67
N VAL A 74 11.10 15.58 7.03
CA VAL A 74 10.95 15.62 5.58
C VAL A 74 11.20 17.04 5.09
N ASP A 75 10.39 17.99 5.58
CA ASP A 75 10.45 19.40 5.23
C ASP A 75 10.37 20.26 6.50
N ASP A 76 11.06 21.40 6.49
CA ASP A 76 11.09 22.41 7.55
C ASP A 76 11.18 23.80 6.93
N TYR A 77 10.03 24.49 6.92
CA TYR A 77 9.92 25.87 6.46
C TYR A 77 9.66 26.80 7.65
N SER A 78 10.56 27.75 7.87
CA SER A 78 10.33 28.87 8.79
C SER A 78 10.06 30.19 8.06
N GLY A 79 8.86 30.73 8.24
CA GLY A 79 8.42 32.01 7.68
C GLY A 79 8.04 33.01 8.77
N SER A 80 8.07 34.30 8.48
CA SER A 80 7.79 35.37 9.46
C SER A 80 6.33 35.46 9.93
N LYS A 81 5.45 34.63 9.37
CA LYS A 81 3.98 34.69 9.53
C LYS A 81 3.33 33.31 9.60
N VAL A 82 3.88 32.34 8.90
CA VAL A 82 3.50 30.94 8.99
C VAL A 82 4.77 30.12 8.82
N SER A 83 4.93 29.13 9.65
CA SER A 83 5.92 28.06 9.49
C SER A 83 5.20 26.72 9.45
N CYS A 84 5.82 25.73 8.83
CA CYS A 84 5.35 24.36 8.88
C CYS A 84 6.48 23.37 8.71
N ALA A 85 6.26 22.17 9.22
CA ALA A 85 7.14 21.03 9.01
C ALA A 85 6.34 19.75 8.87
N LEU A 86 6.95 18.77 8.20
CA LEU A 86 6.46 17.41 8.05
C LEU A 86 7.58 16.46 8.48
N ALA A 87 7.25 15.43 9.25
CA ALA A 87 8.20 14.41 9.68
C ALA A 87 7.53 13.03 9.72
N TYR A 88 8.35 11.98 9.69
CA TYR A 88 7.86 10.61 9.79
C TYR A 88 8.77 9.72 10.63
N LYS A 89 8.25 8.59 11.12
CA LYS A 89 9.03 7.45 11.61
C LYS A 89 8.32 6.13 11.32
N VAL A 90 9.05 5.03 11.38
CA VAL A 90 8.46 3.70 11.55
C VAL A 90 8.33 3.45 13.06
N ALA A 91 7.13 3.10 13.51
CA ALA A 91 6.82 2.89 14.92
C ALA A 91 7.57 1.66 15.49
N ASP A 92 8.13 1.83 16.68
CA ASP A 92 8.68 0.72 17.47
C ASP A 92 7.55 -0.09 18.14
N GLY A 93 6.39 0.53 18.32
CA GLY A 93 5.21 0.00 18.97
C GLY A 93 4.96 0.63 20.34
N GLY A 94 3.70 0.98 20.61
CA GLY A 94 3.25 1.55 21.86
C GLY A 94 3.37 3.06 21.97
N GLU A 95 3.91 3.77 20.97
CA GLU A 95 4.00 5.23 21.00
C GLU A 95 2.62 5.88 20.87
N ASP A 96 2.26 6.77 21.80
CA ASP A 96 0.98 7.47 21.81
C ASP A 96 1.09 8.97 22.05
N GLU A 97 2.29 9.51 22.34
CA GLU A 97 2.54 10.95 22.54
C GLU A 97 3.66 11.48 21.63
N PHE A 98 3.40 12.61 20.99
CA PHE A 98 4.24 13.19 19.94
C PHE A 98 4.48 14.68 20.22
N THR A 99 5.68 15.02 20.67
CA THR A 99 6.03 16.41 21.03
C THR A 99 6.94 17.04 19.99
N TRP A 100 6.44 18.05 19.30
CA TRP A 100 7.24 18.97 18.50
C TRP A 100 7.80 20.08 19.39
N ASN A 101 9.06 20.46 19.18
CA ASN A 101 9.65 21.65 19.80
C ASN A 101 10.03 22.66 18.71
N TYR A 102 10.01 23.94 19.04
CA TYR A 102 10.38 25.04 18.16
C TYR A 102 10.97 26.20 18.97
N GLU A 103 11.41 27.25 18.29
CA GLU A 103 11.82 28.51 18.89
C GLU A 103 10.65 29.49 18.98
N GLY A 104 10.66 30.33 20.02
CA GLY A 104 9.62 31.34 20.23
C GLY A 104 8.40 30.84 21.00
N SER A 105 7.41 31.73 21.14
CA SER A 105 6.18 31.52 21.90
C SER A 105 4.94 31.61 21.01
N GLU A 106 5.07 31.03 19.82
CA GLU A 106 4.08 31.11 18.76
C GLU A 106 2.90 30.16 18.98
N MET A 107 1.75 30.49 18.40
CA MET A 107 0.61 29.57 18.36
C MET A 107 0.94 28.43 17.42
N SER A 108 0.62 27.21 17.80
CA SER A 108 0.83 26.04 16.95
C SER A 108 -0.39 25.15 16.87
N VAL A 109 -0.48 24.43 15.77
CA VAL A 109 -1.36 23.27 15.60
C VAL A 109 -0.52 22.14 15.05
N ALA A 110 -0.81 20.92 15.46
CA ALA A 110 -0.12 19.74 14.94
C ALA A 110 -1.11 18.60 14.74
N TRP A 111 -0.67 17.65 13.92
CA TRP A 111 -1.39 16.46 13.52
C TRP A 111 -0.42 15.27 13.50
N VAL A 112 -0.93 14.09 13.82
CA VAL A 112 -0.24 12.80 13.66
C VAL A 112 -1.22 11.78 13.07
N GLY A 113 -0.77 11.04 12.07
CA GLY A 113 -1.49 9.92 11.48
C GLY A 113 -0.65 8.65 11.52
N GLU A 114 -1.30 7.52 11.76
CA GLU A 114 -0.71 6.19 11.74
C GLU A 114 -1.25 5.36 10.58
N TYR A 115 -0.35 4.70 9.86
CA TYR A 115 -0.66 3.92 8.67
C TYR A 115 0.00 2.54 8.72
N SER A 116 -0.76 1.49 8.41
CA SER A 116 -0.25 0.14 8.23
C SER A 116 0.01 -0.17 6.74
N GLY A 117 0.76 -1.24 6.47
CA GLY A 117 1.04 -1.72 5.10
C GLY A 117 2.19 -0.99 4.39
N MET A 118 3.20 -0.51 5.12
CA MET A 118 4.31 0.31 4.61
C MET A 118 5.64 -0.48 4.54
N LYS A 119 6.46 -0.23 3.51
CA LYS A 119 7.64 -1.05 3.21
C LYS A 119 8.83 -0.72 4.11
N GLY A 120 9.24 -1.72 4.91
CA GLY A 120 10.55 -1.78 5.55
C GLY A 120 10.89 -0.60 6.47
N ALA A 121 12.19 -0.44 6.77
CA ALA A 121 12.68 0.58 7.70
C ALA A 121 12.80 2.00 7.09
N ASN A 122 12.70 2.12 5.77
CA ASN A 122 12.80 3.41 5.05
C ASN A 122 11.63 3.58 4.07
N PRO A 123 10.44 3.89 4.59
CA PRO A 123 9.24 4.00 3.76
C PRO A 123 9.23 5.25 2.88
N LEU A 124 9.91 6.34 3.24
CA LEU A 124 9.93 7.56 2.43
C LEU A 124 10.50 7.28 1.02
N ASP A 125 9.82 7.79 0.01
CA ASP A 125 10.26 7.73 -1.38
C ASP A 125 10.66 9.10 -1.90
N GLU A 126 9.68 9.94 -2.23
CA GLU A 126 9.88 11.27 -2.77
C GLU A 126 9.12 12.31 -1.94
N HIS A 127 9.62 13.55 -1.92
CA HIS A 127 8.93 14.68 -1.29
C HIS A 127 9.13 15.97 -2.09
N SER A 128 8.32 16.97 -1.79
CA SER A 128 8.44 18.31 -2.34
C SER A 128 7.76 19.32 -1.41
N GLU A 129 8.23 20.55 -1.45
CA GLU A 129 7.65 21.65 -0.69
C GLU A 129 7.42 22.88 -1.57
N ASN A 130 6.57 23.77 -1.08
CA ASN A 130 6.34 25.07 -1.67
C ASN A 130 5.80 26.04 -0.62
N ASP A 131 5.99 27.33 -0.86
CA ASP A 131 5.52 28.37 0.03
C ASP A 131 5.01 29.60 -0.73
N SER A 132 4.19 30.39 -0.04
CA SER A 132 3.63 31.63 -0.58
C SER A 132 4.62 32.80 -0.62
N ARG A 133 5.86 32.61 -0.16
CA ARG A 133 6.94 33.61 -0.08
C ARG A 133 6.52 34.89 0.60
N GLU A 134 5.85 34.74 1.75
CA GLU A 134 5.27 35.85 2.51
C GLU A 134 4.14 36.62 1.81
N GLY A 135 3.70 36.16 0.64
CA GLY A 135 2.52 36.67 -0.06
C GLY A 135 1.23 36.04 0.45
N THR A 136 0.11 36.75 0.37
CA THR A 136 -1.19 36.16 0.68
C THR A 136 -1.77 35.51 -0.57
N VAL A 137 -2.11 34.23 -0.50
CA VAL A 137 -2.71 33.44 -1.57
C VAL A 137 -4.01 32.80 -1.08
N SER A 138 -4.88 32.39 -2.01
CA SER A 138 -6.09 31.58 -1.73
C SER A 138 -6.00 30.19 -2.33
N SER A 139 -4.85 29.86 -2.92
CA SER A 139 -4.53 28.58 -3.54
C SER A 139 -3.02 28.41 -3.50
N LEU A 140 -2.55 27.23 -3.13
CA LEU A 140 -1.13 26.87 -3.11
C LEU A 140 -0.99 25.41 -3.55
N ALA A 141 -0.04 25.16 -4.45
CA ALA A 141 0.38 23.80 -4.80
C ALA A 141 1.45 23.33 -3.81
N SER A 142 1.46 22.03 -3.48
CA SER A 142 2.43 21.41 -2.56
C SER A 142 3.87 21.39 -3.05
N GLY A 143 4.11 21.72 -4.32
CA GLY A 143 5.32 21.30 -5.03
C GLY A 143 5.07 20.00 -5.81
N THR A 144 6.03 19.59 -6.63
CA THR A 144 5.95 18.36 -7.44
C THR A 144 7.07 17.43 -7.04
N THR A 145 6.73 16.22 -6.61
CA THR A 145 7.71 15.20 -6.21
C THR A 145 8.62 14.78 -7.37
N GLY A 146 9.69 14.08 -7.05
CA GLY A 146 10.39 13.23 -8.00
C GLY A 146 9.48 12.11 -8.54
N GLU A 147 10.05 11.29 -9.43
CA GLU A 147 9.33 10.13 -9.97
C GLU A 147 9.44 8.98 -8.98
N THR A 148 8.29 8.49 -8.50
CA THR A 148 8.26 7.43 -7.49
C THR A 148 8.86 6.12 -8.00
N ILE A 149 9.48 5.39 -7.08
CA ILE A 149 10.16 4.12 -7.34
C ILE A 149 9.15 2.99 -7.52
N VAL A 150 8.07 3.00 -6.73
CA VAL A 150 6.99 2.00 -6.82
C VAL A 150 5.65 2.66 -7.14
N GLY A 151 4.70 1.86 -7.63
CA GLY A 151 3.38 2.37 -8.02
C GLY A 151 2.43 2.53 -6.83
N ASP A 152 2.50 1.58 -5.91
CA ASP A 152 1.65 1.54 -4.73
C ASP A 152 2.32 2.30 -3.59
N GLU A 153 1.83 3.50 -3.32
CA GLU A 153 2.38 4.40 -2.30
C GLU A 153 1.26 5.16 -1.57
N LEU A 154 1.58 5.66 -0.38
CA LEU A 154 0.76 6.65 0.31
C LEU A 154 1.34 8.04 0.04
N ALA A 155 0.54 8.95 -0.48
CA ALA A 155 0.89 10.37 -0.55
C ALA A 155 0.19 11.13 0.59
N ILE A 156 0.97 11.85 1.39
CA ILE A 156 0.49 12.77 2.43
C ILE A 156 0.89 14.19 2.04
N ALA A 157 -0.07 15.10 2.06
CA ALA A 157 0.16 16.52 1.84
C ALA A 157 -0.32 17.34 3.03
N ALA A 158 0.52 18.25 3.51
CA ALA A 158 0.25 19.12 4.65
C ALA A 158 0.38 20.59 4.24
N PHE A 159 -0.63 21.40 4.59
CA PHE A 159 -0.68 22.83 4.29
C PHE A 159 -0.85 23.64 5.57
N GLY A 160 0.15 24.45 5.90
CA GLY A 160 0.06 25.48 6.93
C GLY A 160 -0.55 26.75 6.36
N ILE A 161 -1.58 27.29 7.00
CA ILE A 161 -2.27 28.53 6.64
C ILE A 161 -2.14 29.49 7.83
N GLY A 162 -1.55 30.67 7.63
CA GLY A 162 -1.19 31.59 8.73
C GLY A 162 -2.35 32.07 9.61
N SER A 163 -3.60 31.84 9.21
CA SER A 163 -4.77 31.98 10.06
C SER A 163 -5.80 30.89 9.77
N GLY A 164 -6.12 30.10 10.80
CA GLY A 164 -7.09 29.02 10.67
C GLY A 164 -8.51 29.49 10.32
N SER A 165 -8.91 30.67 10.78
CA SER A 165 -10.21 31.26 10.40
C SER A 165 -10.35 31.57 8.90
N LYS A 166 -9.22 31.72 8.19
CA LYS A 166 -9.18 32.04 6.77
C LYS A 166 -9.04 30.83 5.87
N GLY A 167 -8.58 29.71 6.41
CA GLY A 167 -8.43 28.46 5.68
C GLY A 167 -9.73 27.67 5.51
N THR A 168 -10.91 28.29 5.57
CA THR A 168 -12.20 27.62 5.40
C THR A 168 -12.55 27.44 3.91
N GLY A 169 -13.45 26.50 3.60
CA GLY A 169 -13.89 26.24 2.21
C GLY A 169 -12.82 25.55 1.37
N ARG A 170 -12.10 24.60 1.98
CA ARG A 170 -10.98 23.90 1.36
C ARG A 170 -11.44 22.98 0.24
N ILE A 171 -10.70 23.00 -0.87
CA ILE A 171 -10.89 22.12 -2.01
C ILE A 171 -9.53 21.58 -2.41
N TRP A 172 -9.43 20.26 -2.45
CA TRP A 172 -8.24 19.50 -2.83
C TRP A 172 -8.29 19.12 -4.31
N SER A 173 -7.15 19.18 -5.00
CA SER A 173 -6.99 18.65 -6.36
C SER A 173 -6.38 17.25 -6.36
N ASP A 174 -6.28 16.66 -7.56
CA ASP A 174 -5.54 15.42 -7.79
C ASP A 174 -6.01 14.25 -6.91
N SER A 175 -7.32 14.19 -6.65
CA SER A 175 -7.98 13.14 -5.88
C SER A 175 -7.50 12.99 -4.42
N PHE A 176 -6.80 13.98 -3.88
CA PHE A 176 -6.54 14.04 -2.45
C PHE A 176 -7.86 14.23 -1.69
N THR A 177 -7.99 13.52 -0.58
CA THR A 177 -9.11 13.69 0.35
C THR A 177 -8.58 14.35 1.62
N GLU A 178 -9.31 15.32 2.15
CA GLU A 178 -8.98 15.92 3.44
C GLU A 178 -9.13 14.86 4.53
N ASP A 179 -8.05 14.58 5.23
CA ASP A 179 -8.07 13.78 6.46
C ASP A 179 -8.54 14.66 7.62
N GLU A 180 -7.80 15.74 7.87
CA GLU A 180 -8.11 16.67 8.95
C GLU A 180 -7.78 18.12 8.62
N TYR A 181 -8.55 19.02 9.24
CA TYR A 181 -8.20 20.43 9.35
C TYR A 181 -8.12 20.87 10.81
N VAL A 182 -6.89 21.02 11.30
CA VAL A 182 -6.62 21.41 12.68
C VAL A 182 -6.57 22.94 12.76
N THR A 183 -7.34 23.51 13.68
CA THR A 183 -7.39 24.96 13.88
C THR A 183 -7.79 25.34 15.31
N GLY A 184 -7.32 26.50 15.77
CA GLY A 184 -7.69 27.12 17.04
C GLY A 184 -8.08 28.59 16.88
N ASP A 185 -8.59 29.23 17.95
CA ASP A 185 -8.87 30.67 17.93
C ASP A 185 -7.59 31.47 17.66
N LYS A 186 -7.50 32.08 16.47
CA LYS A 186 -6.35 32.86 15.96
C LYS A 186 -5.07 32.05 15.69
N SER A 187 -5.07 30.74 15.92
CA SER A 187 -3.96 29.86 15.54
C SER A 187 -3.81 29.79 14.02
N PRO A 188 -2.65 29.35 13.49
CA PRO A 188 -2.59 28.85 12.11
C PRO A 188 -3.63 27.74 11.91
N GLY A 189 -3.97 27.48 10.65
CA GLY A 189 -4.68 26.28 10.24
C GLY A 189 -3.69 25.29 9.66
N LEU A 190 -3.91 24.01 9.90
CA LEU A 190 -3.16 22.91 9.28
C LEU A 190 -4.16 22.00 8.58
N ALA A 191 -4.11 21.97 7.25
CA ALA A 191 -4.90 21.04 6.45
C ALA A 191 -4.02 19.87 6.04
N VAL A 192 -4.45 18.64 6.35
CA VAL A 192 -3.78 17.41 5.96
C VAL A 192 -4.69 16.65 5.01
N GLY A 193 -4.13 16.20 3.90
CA GLY A 193 -4.83 15.40 2.91
C GLY A 193 -4.00 14.20 2.50
N GLU A 194 -4.69 13.14 2.14
CA GLU A 194 -4.09 11.87 1.79
C GLU A 194 -4.61 11.34 0.44
N ARG A 195 -3.78 10.51 -0.20
CA ARG A 195 -4.14 9.76 -1.38
C ARG A 195 -3.34 8.46 -1.46
N ILE A 196 -4.02 7.34 -1.70
CA ILE A 196 -3.37 6.09 -2.12
C ILE A 196 -3.05 6.20 -3.61
N LEU A 197 -1.79 5.96 -3.95
CA LEU A 197 -1.25 5.90 -5.29
C LEU A 197 -1.24 4.44 -5.77
N THR A 198 -1.50 4.22 -7.05
CA THR A 198 -1.55 2.88 -7.68
C THR A 198 -0.69 2.81 -8.94
N ASP A 199 0.08 3.86 -9.21
CA ASP A 199 0.87 4.04 -10.41
C ASP A 199 2.13 4.82 -10.05
N ARG A 200 3.21 4.55 -10.77
CA ARG A 200 4.44 5.34 -10.64
C ARG A 200 4.25 6.71 -11.27
N GLY A 201 4.86 7.73 -10.71
CA GLY A 201 4.83 9.05 -11.33
C GLY A 201 5.35 10.17 -10.45
N ARG A 202 5.05 11.39 -10.88
CA ARG A 202 5.28 12.61 -10.10
C ARG A 202 3.94 13.10 -9.59
N PHE A 203 3.90 13.45 -8.31
CA PHE A 203 2.68 13.81 -7.62
C PHE A 203 2.77 15.23 -7.09
N LEU A 204 1.63 15.89 -7.11
CA LEU A 204 1.39 17.20 -6.51
C LEU A 204 -0.08 17.25 -6.12
N THR A 205 -0.42 18.14 -5.20
CA THR A 205 -1.79 18.58 -4.99
C THR A 205 -1.85 20.08 -4.79
N THR A 206 -3.00 20.66 -5.05
CA THR A 206 -3.29 22.07 -4.82
C THR A 206 -4.44 22.17 -3.84
N LEU A 207 -4.20 22.87 -2.73
CA LEU A 207 -5.25 23.26 -1.80
C LEU A 207 -5.73 24.66 -2.16
N THR A 208 -7.04 24.83 -2.30
CA THR A 208 -7.69 26.14 -2.48
C THR A 208 -8.60 26.43 -1.28
N TRP A 209 -8.68 27.68 -0.82
CA TRP A 209 -9.49 28.10 0.33
C TRP A 209 -10.11 29.49 0.13
N SER A 210 -11.04 29.88 1.01
CA SER A 210 -11.95 31.00 0.76
C SER A 210 -11.36 32.40 0.92
N GLN A 211 -10.34 32.60 1.78
CA GLN A 211 -9.79 33.92 2.07
C GLN A 211 -8.26 33.98 1.92
N PRO A 212 -7.70 35.02 1.25
CA PRO A 212 -6.25 35.12 1.09
C PRO A 212 -5.48 35.15 2.42
N GLU A 213 -4.45 34.31 2.51
CA GLU A 213 -3.52 34.24 3.64
C GLU A 213 -2.16 33.71 3.19
N ARG A 214 -1.12 33.94 3.98
CA ARG A 214 0.17 33.27 3.78
C ARG A 214 0.03 31.78 4.08
N ALA A 215 0.71 30.97 3.29
CA ALA A 215 0.70 29.54 3.42
C ALA A 215 2.07 28.92 3.09
N CYS A 216 2.29 27.72 3.60
CA CYS A 216 3.36 26.81 3.25
C CYS A 216 2.77 25.42 3.03
N ALA A 217 3.45 24.58 2.27
CA ALA A 217 2.95 23.29 1.85
C ALA A 217 4.09 22.29 1.70
N SER A 218 3.82 21.04 2.06
CA SER A 218 4.70 19.89 1.88
C SER A 218 3.87 18.72 1.36
N ILE A 219 4.50 17.90 0.51
CA ILE A 219 3.98 16.60 0.08
C ILE A 219 5.09 15.57 0.23
N ALA A 220 4.76 14.42 0.80
CA ALA A 220 5.64 13.26 0.89
C ALA A 220 4.92 12.01 0.39
N THR A 221 5.70 11.10 -0.19
CA THR A 221 5.23 9.81 -0.69
C THR A 221 5.96 8.69 0.03
N PHE A 222 5.26 7.60 0.33
CA PHE A 222 5.76 6.51 1.14
C PHE A 222 5.44 5.17 0.46
N LYS A 223 6.48 4.36 0.23
CA LYS A 223 6.39 3.01 -0.36
C LYS A 223 5.48 2.12 0.48
N ALA A 224 4.47 1.54 -0.15
CA ALA A 224 3.70 0.47 0.46
C ALA A 224 4.49 -0.84 0.46
N ASP A 225 4.22 -1.70 1.45
CA ASP A 225 4.78 -3.06 1.55
C ASP A 225 4.08 -3.97 0.55
N VAL A 226 4.29 -3.68 -0.72
CA VAL A 226 3.81 -4.53 -1.81
C VAL A 226 4.99 -5.36 -2.27
N PRO A 227 4.84 -6.70 -2.26
CA PRO A 227 5.73 -7.61 -2.96
C PRO A 227 5.93 -7.11 -4.40
N VAL A 228 7.18 -6.83 -4.79
CA VAL A 228 7.48 -6.30 -6.13
C VAL A 228 7.69 -7.49 -7.05
N CYS A 229 6.62 -7.88 -7.75
CA CYS A 229 6.70 -9.05 -8.62
C CYS A 229 7.18 -8.67 -10.02
N GLY A 230 8.23 -9.34 -10.51
CA GLY A 230 8.76 -9.24 -11.86
C GLY A 230 10.25 -8.88 -11.96
N GLU A 231 11.00 -8.80 -10.85
CA GLU A 231 12.45 -8.54 -10.86
C GLU A 231 13.31 -9.84 -10.90
N TYR A 232 12.69 -11.01 -11.08
CA TYR A 232 13.35 -12.33 -11.16
C TYR A 232 14.13 -12.73 -9.89
N GLY A 233 13.81 -12.12 -8.75
CA GLY A 233 14.35 -12.46 -7.44
C GLY A 233 13.26 -12.38 -6.39
N CYS A 234 13.01 -13.50 -5.70
CA CYS A 234 12.08 -13.52 -4.57
C CYS A 234 12.72 -12.77 -3.39
N GLU A 235 12.28 -11.54 -3.13
CA GLU A 235 12.79 -10.71 -2.04
C GLU A 235 12.25 -11.18 -0.68
N PRO A 236 12.94 -10.89 0.45
CA PRO A 236 12.38 -11.13 1.77
C PRO A 236 11.02 -10.45 1.95
N GLY A 237 9.97 -11.22 2.24
CA GLY A 237 8.59 -10.73 2.33
C GLY A 237 7.72 -11.16 1.14
N GLU A 238 8.34 -11.66 0.08
CA GLU A 238 7.65 -12.24 -1.07
C GLU A 238 7.47 -13.75 -0.91
N ASP A 239 6.33 -14.27 -1.35
CA ASP A 239 6.06 -15.70 -1.43
C ASP A 239 5.38 -16.04 -2.76
N TYR A 240 5.10 -17.32 -3.01
CA TYR A 240 4.48 -17.74 -4.27
C TYR A 240 3.04 -17.21 -4.45
N MET A 241 2.36 -16.82 -3.36
CA MET A 241 1.02 -16.24 -3.41
C MET A 241 1.07 -14.75 -3.69
N SER A 242 2.11 -14.08 -3.19
CA SER A 242 2.27 -12.64 -3.24
C SER A 242 3.07 -12.18 -4.46
N CYS A 243 4.11 -12.93 -4.86
CA CYS A 243 4.87 -12.78 -6.10
C CYS A 243 5.17 -14.11 -6.81
N PRO A 244 4.16 -14.75 -7.41
CA PRO A 244 4.36 -15.99 -8.16
C PRO A 244 5.40 -15.85 -9.28
N VAL A 245 5.50 -14.69 -9.93
CA VAL A 245 6.45 -14.48 -11.04
C VAL A 245 7.90 -14.63 -10.60
N ASP A 246 8.24 -14.14 -9.41
CA ASP A 246 9.62 -14.12 -8.91
C ASP A 246 9.94 -15.28 -7.97
N CYS A 247 8.93 -15.75 -7.23
CA CYS A 247 9.07 -16.81 -6.22
C CYS A 247 8.74 -18.22 -6.74
N CYS A 248 8.18 -18.39 -7.95
CA CYS A 248 7.91 -19.74 -8.49
C CYS A 248 9.14 -20.46 -9.05
N GLU A 249 10.16 -19.76 -9.56
CA GLU A 249 11.16 -20.41 -10.42
C GLU A 249 12.39 -20.98 -9.69
N ARG A 250 12.67 -20.59 -8.43
CA ARG A 250 14.01 -20.84 -7.85
C ARG A 250 14.17 -21.90 -6.78
N ASP A 251 13.13 -22.47 -6.18
CA ASP A 251 13.33 -23.55 -5.21
C ASP A 251 12.36 -24.73 -5.27
N CYS A 252 12.26 -25.37 -6.44
CA CYS A 252 11.79 -26.75 -6.52
C CYS A 252 12.88 -27.80 -6.20
N THR A 253 14.02 -27.39 -5.62
CA THR A 253 15.13 -28.32 -5.31
C THR A 253 15.18 -28.75 -3.85
N GLY A 254 14.48 -28.02 -2.97
CA GLY A 254 14.22 -28.41 -1.58
C GLY A 254 13.38 -29.68 -1.48
N ARG A 255 13.94 -30.70 -0.83
CA ARG A 255 13.46 -32.10 -0.75
C ARG A 255 12.14 -32.32 0.01
N GLN A 256 11.33 -31.30 0.29
CA GLN A 256 10.20 -31.41 1.21
C GLN A 256 8.88 -30.71 0.84
N ASP A 257 8.66 -30.19 -0.38
CA ASP A 257 7.30 -29.82 -0.78
C ASP A 257 6.87 -30.42 -2.12
N SER A 258 6.18 -31.56 -2.01
CA SER A 258 5.41 -32.15 -3.12
C SER A 258 4.12 -31.38 -3.41
N ILE A 259 3.83 -30.32 -2.64
CA ILE A 259 2.64 -29.47 -2.78
C ILE A 259 2.88 -28.37 -3.83
N CYS A 260 4.06 -27.75 -3.88
CA CYS A 260 4.40 -26.74 -4.91
C CYS A 260 4.32 -27.27 -6.36
N ARG A 261 4.44 -28.58 -6.56
CA ARG A 261 4.49 -29.17 -7.92
C ARG A 261 3.12 -29.39 -8.57
N MET A 262 2.04 -29.46 -7.80
CA MET A 262 0.71 -29.73 -8.37
C MET A 262 -0.07 -28.47 -8.75
N GLU A 263 0.21 -27.32 -8.14
CA GLU A 263 -0.56 -26.09 -8.38
C GLU A 263 0.00 -25.21 -9.51
N CYS A 264 1.28 -25.36 -9.87
CA CYS A 264 1.87 -24.70 -11.04
C CYS A 264 1.42 -25.30 -12.40
N MET A 265 0.68 -26.43 -12.41
CA MET A 265 0.18 -27.04 -13.65
C MET A 265 -0.95 -26.25 -14.35
N GLY A 266 -1.46 -25.20 -13.71
CA GLY A 266 -2.48 -24.30 -14.27
C GLY A 266 -1.94 -23.11 -15.08
N TYR A 267 -0.65 -22.77 -14.92
CA TYR A 267 0.00 -21.70 -15.69
C TYR A 267 0.68 -22.27 -16.93
N SER A 268 0.27 -21.79 -18.10
CA SER A 268 0.69 -22.22 -19.43
C SER A 268 2.13 -21.82 -19.79
N GLY A 269 3.11 -22.24 -18.97
CA GLY A 269 4.53 -21.93 -19.17
C GLY A 269 5.52 -22.95 -18.59
N CYS A 270 5.18 -23.70 -17.54
CA CYS A 270 6.12 -24.63 -16.92
C CYS A 270 6.01 -26.04 -17.52
N GLY A 271 6.57 -26.22 -18.71
CA GLY A 271 6.64 -27.52 -19.40
C GLY A 271 7.99 -28.23 -19.22
N LEU A 272 8.23 -28.85 -18.07
CA LEU A 272 8.97 -30.13 -18.05
C LEU A 272 8.02 -31.22 -17.59
N VAL A 273 7.44 -31.88 -18.58
CA VAL A 273 6.61 -33.07 -18.42
C VAL A 273 7.51 -34.19 -17.90
N SER A 274 7.57 -34.40 -16.58
CA SER A 274 7.95 -35.72 -16.04
C SER A 274 6.69 -36.58 -16.02
N ILE A 275 6.50 -37.40 -17.05
CA ILE A 275 5.58 -38.54 -16.98
C ILE A 275 6.18 -39.50 -15.95
N GLU A 276 5.60 -39.53 -14.75
CA GLU A 276 5.77 -40.67 -13.84
C GLU A 276 4.99 -41.85 -14.44
N CYS A 277 5.72 -42.76 -15.07
CA CYS A 277 5.23 -44.11 -15.32
C CYS A 277 5.22 -44.85 -13.98
N GLU A 278 4.04 -45.10 -13.42
CA GLU A 278 3.90 -46.05 -12.32
C GLU A 278 4.42 -47.42 -12.76
N GLY A 279 5.57 -47.80 -12.20
CA GLY A 279 6.13 -49.14 -12.27
C GLY A 279 6.83 -49.48 -13.58
N SER A 280 8.10 -49.08 -13.73
CA SER A 280 9.25 -49.97 -14.02
C SER A 280 10.46 -49.23 -14.62
N VAL A 281 11.63 -49.53 -14.06
CA VAL A 281 13.02 -49.30 -14.51
C VAL A 281 13.47 -47.84 -14.75
N PHE A 282 14.45 -47.41 -13.94
CA PHE A 282 15.25 -46.19 -14.17
C PHE A 282 15.95 -46.26 -15.53
N GLY A 283 15.57 -45.38 -16.45
CA GLY A 283 16.38 -45.00 -17.61
C GLY A 283 16.87 -43.57 -17.44
N GLN A 284 18.18 -43.37 -17.35
CA GLN A 284 18.78 -42.04 -17.41
C GLN A 284 18.70 -41.52 -18.85
N CYS A 285 18.21 -40.29 -19.04
CA CYS A 285 18.37 -39.57 -20.29
C CYS A 285 19.79 -38.97 -20.35
N GLU A 286 20.64 -39.51 -21.23
CA GLU A 286 21.85 -38.82 -21.64
C GLU A 286 21.51 -37.78 -22.73
N SER A 287 21.74 -36.49 -22.41
CA SER A 287 21.78 -35.32 -23.32
C SER A 287 20.47 -34.57 -23.63
N PRO A 288 20.43 -33.21 -23.55
CA PRO A 288 19.24 -32.39 -23.80
C PRO A 288 18.92 -32.09 -25.29
N LEU A 289 19.65 -32.64 -26.27
CA LEU A 289 19.61 -32.11 -27.65
C LEU A 289 19.33 -33.13 -28.76
N LYS A 290 18.43 -34.10 -28.56
CA LYS A 290 17.91 -34.92 -29.67
C LYS A 290 16.38 -34.93 -29.76
N GLU A 291 15.91 -34.55 -30.94
CA GLU A 291 14.52 -34.48 -31.38
C GLU A 291 13.72 -35.75 -31.04
N CYS A 292 12.66 -35.59 -30.25
CA CYS A 292 11.69 -36.65 -29.99
C CYS A 292 10.75 -36.82 -31.20
N SER A 293 11.17 -37.63 -32.18
CA SER A 293 10.26 -38.16 -33.20
C SER A 293 9.74 -39.54 -32.78
N GLY A 294 8.52 -39.57 -32.26
CA GLY A 294 7.72 -40.81 -32.16
C GLY A 294 7.42 -41.33 -30.75
N CYS A 295 6.51 -40.68 -30.04
CA CYS A 295 5.73 -41.32 -28.97
C CYS A 295 4.31 -41.58 -29.49
N ARG A 296 3.98 -42.84 -29.80
CA ARG A 296 2.58 -43.29 -29.97
C ARG A 296 2.08 -43.79 -28.61
N CYS A 297 1.20 -43.04 -27.97
CA CYS A 297 0.46 -43.55 -26.81
C CYS A 297 -0.54 -44.62 -27.28
N LYS A 298 -0.36 -45.86 -26.82
CA LYS A 298 -1.43 -46.87 -26.83
C LYS A 298 -2.48 -46.43 -25.81
N VAL A 299 -3.68 -46.11 -26.27
CA VAL A 299 -4.83 -45.85 -25.38
C VAL A 299 -5.22 -47.18 -24.73
N GLY A 300 -4.80 -47.36 -23.49
CA GLY A 300 -5.33 -48.39 -22.60
C GLY A 300 -6.74 -48.00 -22.15
N GLU A 301 -7.66 -48.93 -22.26
CA GLU A 301 -9.07 -48.80 -21.88
C GLU A 301 -9.19 -48.59 -20.36
N VAL A 302 -9.48 -47.36 -19.92
CA VAL A 302 -9.74 -47.05 -18.51
C VAL A 302 -11.18 -47.46 -18.20
N ARG A 303 -11.36 -48.56 -17.47
CA ARG A 303 -12.65 -48.90 -16.85
C ARG A 303 -12.80 -48.09 -15.57
N VAL A 304 -13.61 -47.04 -15.64
CA VAL A 304 -14.09 -46.33 -14.45
C VAL A 304 -15.24 -47.13 -13.85
N ASN A 305 -15.01 -47.78 -12.72
CA ASN A 305 -16.07 -48.34 -11.88
C ASN A 305 -16.57 -47.24 -10.94
N THR A 306 -17.65 -46.57 -11.30
CA THR A 306 -18.37 -45.65 -10.40
C THR A 306 -19.71 -46.27 -10.00
N ASN A 307 -19.78 -46.75 -8.75
CA ASN A 307 -21.05 -46.93 -8.05
C ASN A 307 -21.47 -45.57 -7.49
N ILE A 308 -22.32 -44.84 -8.23
CA ILE A 308 -23.00 -43.65 -7.71
C ILE A 308 -24.38 -44.09 -7.24
N HIS A 309 -24.58 -44.11 -5.92
CA HIS A 309 -25.90 -44.25 -5.32
C HIS A 309 -26.59 -42.88 -5.32
N LEU A 310 -27.61 -42.72 -6.15
CA LEU A 310 -28.47 -41.54 -6.20
C LEU A 310 -29.86 -41.96 -5.75
N THR A 311 -30.26 -41.54 -4.55
CA THR A 311 -31.62 -41.76 -4.03
C THR A 311 -32.53 -40.64 -4.52
N ILE A 312 -33.37 -40.92 -5.51
CA ILE A 312 -34.51 -40.08 -5.86
C ILE A 312 -35.76 -40.96 -5.73
N GLY A 313 -36.73 -40.50 -4.94
CA GLY A 313 -37.95 -41.24 -4.67
C GLY A 313 -38.80 -41.46 -5.92
N GLY A 314 -39.27 -42.70 -6.10
CA GLY A 314 -40.45 -43.01 -6.90
C GLY A 314 -40.19 -43.79 -8.20
N ALA A 315 -40.53 -45.08 -8.14
CA ALA A 315 -40.87 -46.00 -9.23
C ALA A 315 -39.73 -46.65 -10.07
N TRP A 316 -39.90 -47.96 -10.26
CA TRP A 316 -39.04 -48.91 -10.95
C TRP A 316 -39.07 -48.75 -12.48
N SER A 317 -37.91 -48.89 -13.16
CA SER A 317 -37.81 -49.65 -14.43
C SER A 317 -36.34 -49.96 -14.82
N LYS A 318 -36.20 -50.82 -15.83
CA LYS A 318 -35.13 -51.80 -16.12
C LYS A 318 -33.76 -51.25 -16.55
N SER A 319 -32.71 -52.02 -16.24
CA SER A 319 -31.36 -51.90 -16.81
C SER A 319 -31.36 -52.14 -18.32
N GLY A 320 -30.79 -51.22 -19.09
CA GLY A 320 -30.52 -51.37 -20.52
C GLY A 320 -29.08 -50.97 -20.85
N VAL A 321 -28.40 -51.79 -21.64
CA VAL A 321 -27.05 -51.52 -22.16
C VAL A 321 -27.19 -50.74 -23.47
N VAL A 322 -26.58 -49.56 -23.56
CA VAL A 322 -26.52 -48.76 -24.80
C VAL A 322 -25.14 -48.94 -25.44
N TRP A 323 -25.11 -49.40 -26.68
CA TRP A 323 -23.93 -49.39 -27.53
C TRP A 323 -23.90 -48.08 -28.34
N LEU A 324 -22.80 -47.34 -28.26
CA LEU A 324 -22.53 -46.20 -29.14
C LEU A 324 -21.60 -46.64 -30.28
N ALA A 325 -22.08 -46.53 -31.52
CA ALA A 325 -21.27 -46.62 -32.72
C ALA A 325 -20.55 -45.28 -32.97
N ARG A 326 -19.28 -45.35 -33.36
CA ARG A 326 -18.46 -44.18 -33.73
C ARG A 326 -18.87 -43.65 -35.11
N GLY A 327 -19.00 -42.32 -35.19
CA GLY A 327 -18.78 -41.53 -36.40
C GLY A 327 -17.53 -40.69 -36.20
#